data_AF-A0A366MD83-F1
#
_entry.id   AF-A0A366MD83-F1
#
_cell.length_a   1.000
_cell.length_b   1.000
_cell.length_c   1.000
_cell.angle_alpha   90.00
_cell.angle_beta   90.00
_cell.angle_gamma   90.00
#
_symmetry.space_group_name_H-M   'P 1'
#
loop_
_entity.id
_entity.type
_entity.pdbx_description
1 polymer ?
#
loop_
_entity_poly.entity_id
_entity_poly.type
_entity_poly.pdbx_seq_one_letter_code
_entity_poly.pdbx_strand_id
1 'polypeptide(L)'
;MNNSYFYNNSANYGGVIYNNGKYTTIVKSNFINSTAEKGGAIFNNHRNDLNIYESQFIENIADIHGGTIYILDGVMLINNIKFIGNRAIDGSAIFNNLSDLTFSNNLFKDNVAEEGVLFHINMVETLVEIYSME
;
A
#
# COMPACT_ATOMS: atom_id res chain seq x y z
N MET A 1 -14.02 -0.77 6.56
CA MET A 1 -13.84 -2.22 6.63
C MET A 1 -13.09 -2.57 7.91
N ASN A 2 -13.52 -3.62 8.63
CA ASN A 2 -12.93 -3.98 9.93
C ASN A 2 -12.82 -5.50 10.05
N ASN A 3 -11.73 -6.00 10.64
CA ASN A 3 -11.52 -7.41 10.97
C ASN A 3 -11.77 -8.37 9.79
N SER A 4 -11.22 -8.03 8.63
CA SER A 4 -11.43 -8.77 7.39
C SER A 4 -10.18 -9.53 6.97
N TYR A 5 -10.36 -10.63 6.24
CA TYR A 5 -9.28 -11.48 5.76
C TYR A 5 -9.45 -11.73 4.27
N PHE A 6 -8.46 -11.33 3.49
CA PHE A 6 -8.42 -11.47 2.03
C PHE A 6 -7.22 -12.30 1.65
N TYR A 7 -7.46 -13.36 0.88
CA TYR A 7 -6.43 -14.29 0.44
C TYR A 7 -6.60 -14.63 -1.03
N ASN A 8 -5.50 -14.57 -1.80
CA ASN A 8 -5.43 -15.03 -3.18
C ASN A 8 -6.46 -14.36 -4.11
N ASN A 9 -6.56 -13.02 -4.03
CA ASN A 9 -7.43 -12.23 -4.89
C ASN A 9 -6.64 -11.63 -6.04
N SER A 10 -7.27 -11.50 -7.20
CA SER A 10 -6.63 -10.89 -8.37
C SER A 10 -7.59 -10.02 -9.15
N ALA A 11 -7.09 -8.87 -9.61
CA ALA A 11 -7.80 -7.93 -10.46
C ALA A 11 -6.78 -7.12 -11.27
N ASN A 12 -7.21 -6.36 -12.27
CA ASN A 12 -6.29 -5.48 -13.01
C ASN A 12 -5.76 -4.35 -12.12
N TYR A 13 -6.59 -3.81 -11.23
CA TYR A 13 -6.24 -2.71 -10.33
C TYR A 13 -6.79 -3.01 -8.94
N GLY A 14 -5.91 -3.04 -7.93
CA GLY A 14 -6.35 -3.30 -6.56
C GLY A 14 -6.86 -4.73 -6.41
N GLY A 15 -5.96 -5.69 -6.21
CA GLY A 15 -6.32 -7.12 -6.18
C GLY A 15 -7.47 -7.45 -5.22
N VAL A 16 -7.67 -6.62 -4.19
CA VAL A 16 -8.82 -6.68 -3.28
C VAL A 16 -9.70 -5.43 -3.37
N ILE A 17 -9.09 -4.24 -3.32
CA ILE A 17 -9.82 -2.97 -3.23
C ILE A 17 -9.43 -2.06 -4.38
N TYR A 18 -10.42 -1.70 -5.19
CA TYR A 18 -10.37 -0.57 -6.11
C TYR A 18 -11.19 0.59 -5.52
N ASN A 19 -10.52 1.63 -5.02
CA ASN A 19 -11.17 2.81 -4.48
C ASN A 19 -11.18 3.96 -5.51
N ASN A 20 -12.37 4.35 -5.96
CA ASN A 20 -12.61 5.38 -6.97
C ASN A 20 -13.82 6.27 -6.61
N GLY A 21 -13.80 6.92 -5.44
CA GLY A 21 -14.73 8.03 -5.18
C GLY A 21 -15.20 8.19 -3.74
N LYS A 22 -14.61 7.50 -2.76
CA LYS A 22 -14.94 7.70 -1.34
C LYS A 22 -13.72 7.58 -0.43
N TYR A 23 -13.78 8.31 0.68
CA TYR A 23 -12.95 8.06 1.85
C TYR A 23 -13.07 6.60 2.29
N THR A 24 -11.93 5.90 2.43
CA THR A 24 -11.88 4.50 2.84
C THR A 24 -11.11 4.34 4.14
N THR A 25 -11.70 3.63 5.10
CA THR A 25 -11.00 3.22 6.34
C THR A 25 -10.93 1.71 6.45
N ILE A 26 -9.74 1.21 6.75
CA ILE A 26 -9.43 -0.21 6.92
C ILE A 26 -8.79 -0.39 8.30
N VAL A 27 -9.32 -1.32 9.09
CA VAL A 27 -8.84 -1.57 10.46
C VAL A 27 -8.72 -3.06 10.69
N LYS A 28 -7.65 -3.51 11.35
CA LYS A 28 -7.47 -4.91 11.79
C LYS A 28 -7.66 -5.94 10.68
N SER A 29 -7.21 -5.64 9.47
CA SER A 29 -7.47 -6.48 8.29
C SER A 29 -6.20 -7.09 7.71
N ASN A 30 -6.36 -8.20 7.00
CA ASN A 30 -5.27 -8.98 6.42
C ASN A 30 -5.44 -9.07 4.91
N PHE A 31 -4.40 -8.72 4.17
CA PHE A 31 -4.33 -8.82 2.72
C PHE A 31 -3.15 -9.69 2.35
N ILE A 32 -3.42 -10.89 1.86
CA ILE A 32 -2.41 -11.92 1.69
C ILE A 32 -2.46 -12.44 0.27
N ASN A 33 -1.29 -12.52 -0.36
CA ASN A 33 -1.11 -13.12 -1.68
C ASN A 33 -2.08 -12.55 -2.74
N SER A 34 -2.31 -11.24 -2.74
CA SER A 34 -3.15 -10.59 -3.75
C SER A 34 -2.31 -10.02 -4.88
N THR A 35 -2.85 -10.07 -6.10
CA THR A 35 -2.10 -9.71 -7.32
C THR A 35 -2.87 -8.73 -8.19
N ALA A 36 -2.20 -7.69 -8.70
CA ALA A 36 -2.76 -6.78 -9.69
C ALA A 36 -1.69 -6.16 -10.60
N GLU A 37 -2.08 -5.46 -11.66
CA GLU A 37 -1.11 -4.68 -12.45
C GLU A 37 -0.55 -3.50 -11.62
N LYS A 38 -1.44 -2.83 -10.87
CA LYS A 38 -1.10 -1.76 -9.93
C LYS A 38 -1.87 -1.90 -8.63
N GLY A 39 -1.16 -1.74 -7.51
CA GLY A 39 -1.75 -1.90 -6.18
C GLY A 39 -2.10 -3.36 -5.93
N GLY A 40 -1.11 -4.21 -5.65
CA GLY A 40 -1.31 -5.66 -5.53
C GLY A 40 -2.46 -6.05 -4.62
N ALA A 41 -2.71 -5.26 -3.56
CA ALA A 41 -3.92 -5.35 -2.74
C ALA A 41 -4.88 -4.17 -2.97
N ILE A 42 -4.37 -2.94 -2.93
CA ILE A 42 -5.20 -1.73 -2.92
C ILE A 42 -4.75 -0.78 -4.02
N PHE A 43 -5.71 -0.37 -4.85
CA PHE A 43 -5.55 0.73 -5.78
C PHE A 43 -6.49 1.87 -5.37
N ASN A 44 -5.91 3.01 -4.99
CA ASN A 44 -6.62 4.19 -4.55
C ASN A 44 -6.34 5.36 -5.50
N ASN A 45 -7.37 5.84 -6.16
CA ASN A 45 -7.25 6.86 -7.20
C ASN A 45 -8.25 7.99 -7.00
N HIS A 46 -8.06 9.13 -7.65
CA HIS A 46 -8.96 10.28 -7.73
C HIS A 46 -9.15 11.06 -6.42
N ARG A 47 -8.06 11.50 -5.76
CA ARG A 47 -8.15 12.39 -4.58
C ARG A 47 -8.88 11.79 -3.40
N ASN A 48 -8.77 10.47 -3.24
CA ASN A 48 -9.50 9.77 -2.19
C ASN A 48 -8.59 9.48 -1.01
N ASP A 49 -9.08 9.79 0.18
CA ASP A 49 -8.35 9.52 1.40
C ASP A 49 -8.42 8.03 1.75
N LEU A 50 -7.27 7.50 2.17
CA LEU A 50 -7.11 6.10 2.56
C LEU A 50 -6.48 6.02 3.95
N ASN A 51 -7.26 5.57 4.92
CA ASN A 51 -6.80 5.41 6.29
C ASN A 51 -6.72 3.92 6.66
N ILE A 52 -5.55 3.45 7.05
CA ILE A 52 -5.31 2.05 7.37
C ILE A 52 -4.64 1.94 8.74
N TYR A 53 -5.23 1.12 9.61
CA TYR A 53 -4.79 0.92 10.98
C TYR A 53 -4.67 -0.56 11.34
N GLU A 54 -3.63 -0.92 12.10
CA GLU A 54 -3.48 -2.23 12.76
C GLU A 54 -3.66 -3.42 11.81
N SER A 55 -3.22 -3.29 10.56
CA SER A 55 -3.47 -4.25 9.49
C SER A 55 -2.16 -4.83 8.95
N GLN A 56 -2.24 -5.87 8.14
CA GLN A 56 -1.06 -6.45 7.51
C GLN A 56 -1.27 -6.80 6.03
N PHE A 57 -0.19 -6.60 5.28
CA PHE A 57 -0.07 -6.86 3.86
C PHE A 57 1.10 -7.80 3.65
N ILE A 58 0.80 -9.03 3.24
CA ILE A 58 1.77 -10.12 3.16
C ILE A 58 1.77 -10.69 1.74
N GLU A 59 2.94 -10.75 1.12
CA GLU A 59 3.16 -11.42 -0.18
C GLU A 59 2.24 -10.90 -1.30
N ASN A 60 1.86 -9.62 -1.26
CA ASN A 60 1.09 -9.01 -2.34
C ASN A 60 2.03 -8.60 -3.47
N ILE A 61 1.57 -8.77 -4.71
CA ILE A 61 2.38 -8.56 -5.90
C ILE A 61 1.67 -7.57 -6.82
N ALA A 62 2.39 -6.54 -7.26
CA ALA A 62 1.97 -5.73 -8.40
C ALA A 62 2.94 -5.94 -9.57
N ASP A 63 2.41 -6.07 -10.78
CA ASP A 63 3.27 -6.26 -11.96
C ASP A 63 4.11 -5.01 -12.27
N ILE A 64 3.60 -3.82 -11.95
CA ILE A 64 4.26 -2.56 -12.30
C ILE A 64 4.51 -1.70 -11.05
N HIS A 65 3.45 -1.21 -10.40
CA HIS A 65 3.56 -0.20 -9.36
C HIS A 65 2.75 -0.53 -8.12
N GLY A 66 3.34 -0.29 -6.95
CA GLY A 66 2.63 -0.41 -5.68
C GLY A 66 2.38 -1.87 -5.35
N GLY A 67 3.45 -2.60 -5.00
CA GLY A 67 3.38 -4.05 -4.77
C GLY A 67 2.30 -4.44 -3.78
N THR A 68 1.98 -3.54 -2.86
CA THR A 68 0.74 -3.60 -2.08
C THR A 68 -0.25 -2.50 -2.41
N ILE A 69 0.18 -1.23 -2.23
CA ILE A 69 -0.71 -0.08 -2.30
C ILE A 69 -0.23 0.83 -3.42
N TYR A 70 -1.13 1.15 -4.34
CA TYR A 70 -0.96 2.25 -5.26
C TYR A 70 -1.90 3.38 -4.86
N ILE A 71 -1.35 4.59 -4.66
CA ILE A 71 -2.14 5.79 -4.41
C ILE A 71 -1.80 6.91 -5.39
N LEU A 72 -2.83 7.51 -5.99
CA LEU A 72 -2.74 8.69 -6.85
C LEU A 72 -3.66 9.78 -6.34
N ASP A 73 -3.06 10.89 -5.91
CA ASP A 73 -3.73 12.12 -5.45
C ASP A 73 -4.64 11.86 -4.22
N GLY A 74 -4.45 12.58 -3.10
CA GLY A 74 -5.23 12.41 -1.85
C GLY A 74 -4.39 12.38 -0.57
N VAL A 75 -4.96 11.93 0.55
CA VAL A 75 -4.24 11.74 1.83
C VAL A 75 -4.23 10.27 2.23
N MET A 76 -3.07 9.75 2.63
CA MET A 76 -2.96 8.41 3.22
C MET A 76 -2.38 8.46 4.63
N LEU A 77 -3.15 7.94 5.59
CA LEU A 77 -2.70 7.73 6.96
C LEU A 77 -2.51 6.24 7.19
N ILE A 78 -1.29 5.84 7.54
CA ILE A 78 -0.94 4.44 7.78
C ILE A 78 -0.24 4.28 9.11
N ASN A 79 -0.87 3.54 10.01
CA ASN A 79 -0.39 3.35 11.36
C ASN A 79 -0.47 1.90 11.82
N ASN A 80 0.61 1.43 12.45
CA ASN A 80 0.71 0.08 13.00
C ASN A 80 0.47 -1.02 11.93
N ILE A 81 1.08 -0.84 10.76
CA ILE A 81 0.93 -1.76 9.63
C ILE A 81 2.18 -2.61 9.44
N LYS A 82 1.98 -3.87 9.07
CA LYS A 82 3.06 -4.76 8.62
C LYS A 82 2.99 -4.95 7.11
N PHE A 83 4.06 -4.63 6.42
CA PHE A 83 4.25 -4.95 5.01
C PHE A 83 5.38 -5.96 4.89
N ILE A 84 5.05 -7.20 4.54
CA ILE A 84 5.99 -8.32 4.53
C ILE A 84 5.99 -9.01 3.17
N GLY A 85 7.16 -9.18 2.54
CA GLY A 85 7.28 -10.01 1.34
C GLY A 85 6.57 -9.46 0.09
N ASN A 86 6.18 -8.18 0.06
CA ASN A 86 5.45 -7.61 -1.07
C ASN A 86 6.40 -7.23 -2.21
N ARG A 87 5.94 -7.35 -3.46
CA ARG A 87 6.78 -7.21 -4.66
C ARG A 87 6.17 -6.33 -5.73
N ALA A 88 6.99 -5.48 -6.36
CA ALA A 88 6.66 -4.79 -7.61
C ALA A 88 7.91 -4.41 -8.38
N ILE A 89 7.76 -3.89 -9.61
CA ILE A 89 8.88 -3.23 -10.30
C ILE A 89 9.30 -1.98 -9.53
N ASP A 90 8.33 -1.14 -9.13
CA ASP A 90 8.58 0.07 -8.32
C ASP A 90 7.52 0.29 -7.23
N GLY A 91 7.95 0.80 -6.07
CA GLY A 91 7.12 0.96 -4.87
C GLY A 91 6.64 -0.39 -4.34
N SER A 92 7.56 -1.29 -3.99
CA SER A 92 7.22 -2.69 -3.64
C SER A 92 6.28 -2.83 -2.45
N ALA A 93 6.33 -1.91 -1.48
CA ALA A 93 5.24 -1.76 -0.52
C ALA A 93 4.20 -0.76 -1.04
N ILE A 94 4.64 0.47 -1.30
CA ILE A 94 3.74 1.57 -1.63
C ILE A 94 4.31 2.37 -2.79
N PHE A 95 3.45 2.62 -3.78
CA PHE A 95 3.69 3.60 -4.82
C PHE A 95 2.74 4.78 -4.59
N ASN A 96 3.32 5.92 -4.23
CA ASN A 96 2.61 7.17 -4.05
C ASN A 96 2.95 8.14 -5.18
N ASN A 97 1.89 8.64 -5.81
CA ASN A 97 2.00 9.68 -6.81
C ASN A 97 1.13 10.86 -6.38
N LEU A 98 1.76 11.95 -5.94
CA LEU A 98 1.11 13.22 -5.62
C LEU A 98 0.13 13.16 -4.43
N SER A 99 0.31 12.25 -3.48
CA SER A 99 -0.57 12.17 -2.29
C SER A 99 0.21 12.46 -1.02
N ASP A 100 -0.44 13.09 -0.03
CA ASP A 100 0.18 13.36 1.27
C ASP A 100 0.22 12.07 2.09
N LEU A 101 1.39 11.73 2.63
CA LEU A 101 1.59 10.50 3.39
C LEU A 101 1.96 10.78 4.84
N THR A 102 1.27 10.11 5.76
CA THR A 102 1.69 10.04 7.16
C THR A 102 1.84 8.59 7.59
N PHE A 103 3.03 8.27 8.12
CA PHE A 103 3.38 6.94 8.63
C PHE A 103 3.67 7.00 10.13
N SER A 104 3.27 5.97 10.85
CA SER A 104 3.72 5.77 12.23
C SER A 104 3.68 4.29 12.62
N ASN A 105 4.70 3.82 13.33
CA ASN A 105 4.76 2.46 13.89
C ASN A 105 4.60 1.32 12.86
N ASN A 106 5.11 1.50 11.64
CA ASN A 106 4.96 0.51 10.58
C ASN A 106 6.21 -0.38 10.48
N LEU A 107 6.01 -1.66 10.17
CA LEU A 107 7.06 -2.64 9.91
C LEU A 107 7.14 -2.94 8.42
N PHE A 108 8.35 -2.94 7.88
CA PHE A 108 8.64 -3.33 6.50
C PHE A 108 9.72 -4.40 6.50
N LYS A 109 9.38 -5.57 5.98
CA LYS A 109 10.28 -6.73 6.00
C LYS A 109 10.22 -7.48 4.67
N ASP A 110 11.36 -7.87 4.13
CA ASP A 110 11.48 -8.76 2.96
C ASP A 110 10.72 -8.30 1.70
N ASN A 111 10.39 -7.01 1.58
CA ASN A 111 9.71 -6.46 0.40
C ASN A 111 10.73 -6.20 -0.72
N VAL A 112 10.38 -6.51 -1.97
CA VAL A 112 11.32 -6.51 -3.11
C VAL A 112 10.83 -5.62 -4.23
N ALA A 113 11.59 -4.58 -4.55
CA ALA A 113 11.42 -3.80 -5.78
C ALA A 113 12.40 -4.33 -6.83
N GLU A 114 11.94 -4.63 -8.05
CA GLU A 114 12.82 -5.18 -9.10
C GLU A 114 13.76 -4.12 -9.68
N GLU A 115 13.25 -2.92 -9.90
CA GLU A 115 14.03 -1.82 -10.49
C GLU A 115 13.99 -0.55 -9.63
N GLY A 116 12.91 -0.36 -8.86
CA GLY A 116 12.64 0.84 -8.08
C GLY A 116 12.96 0.73 -6.60
N VAL A 117 12.16 1.42 -5.79
CA VAL A 117 12.35 1.54 -4.34
C VAL A 117 11.24 0.83 -3.55
N LEU A 118 11.48 0.58 -2.27
CA LEU A 118 10.47 0.05 -1.35
C LEU A 118 9.22 0.96 -1.27
N PHE A 119 9.48 2.27 -1.19
CA PHE A 119 8.47 3.32 -1.16
C PHE A 119 8.78 4.35 -2.22
N HIS A 120 7.96 4.37 -3.26
CA HIS A 120 8.05 5.43 -4.24
C HIS A 120 7.17 6.59 -3.80
N ILE A 121 7.72 7.80 -3.78
CA ILE A 121 6.98 9.03 -3.45
C ILE A 121 7.39 10.12 -4.46
N ASN A 122 6.48 10.50 -5.35
CA ASN A 122 6.62 11.71 -6.17
C ASN A 122 6.01 12.90 -5.42
N MET A 123 6.86 13.76 -4.85
CA MET A 123 6.47 14.81 -3.90
C MET A 123 6.33 16.20 -4.53
N VAL A 124 5.44 17.00 -3.92
CA VAL A 124 5.77 18.38 -3.51
C VAL A 124 5.73 18.35 -1.97
N GLU A 125 6.88 18.16 -1.32
CA GLU A 125 7.08 18.08 0.14
C GLU A 125 6.53 16.82 0.89
N THR A 126 7.41 15.97 1.43
CA THR A 126 7.04 15.01 2.49
C THR A 126 8.24 14.78 3.41
N LEU A 127 7.97 14.81 4.72
CA LEU A 127 8.90 14.44 5.80
C LEU A 127 8.77 12.93 6.03
N VAL A 128 9.77 12.13 5.66
CA VAL A 128 9.77 10.68 5.91
C VAL A 128 10.63 10.38 7.13
N GLU A 129 10.02 10.18 8.30
CA GLU A 129 10.71 9.62 9.46
C GLU A 129 10.68 8.08 9.36
N ILE A 130 11.69 7.50 8.71
CA ILE A 130 11.90 6.05 8.72
C ILE A 130 12.66 5.67 9.99
N TYR A 131 11.94 5.22 11.01
CA TYR A 131 12.57 4.50 12.12
C TYR A 131 12.69 3.03 11.73
N SER A 132 13.84 2.64 11.19
CA SER A 132 14.21 1.23 11.13
C SER A 132 14.40 0.71 12.56
N MET A 133 13.56 -0.23 13.01
CA MET A 133 13.92 -1.09 14.13
C MET A 133 14.59 -2.33 13.57
N GLU A 134 15.81 -2.59 14.05
CA GLU A 134 16.64 -3.77 13.78
C GLU A 134 15.89 -5.10 13.99
#